data_AF-A0A2K3J8A1-F1
#
_entry.id   AF-A0A2K3J8A1-F1
#
_cell.length_a   1.000
_cell.length_b   1.000
_cell.length_c   1.000
_cell.angle_alpha   90.00
_cell.angle_beta   90.00
_cell.angle_gamma   90.00
#
_symmetry.space_group_name_H-M   'P 1'
#
loop_
_entity.id
_entity.type
_entity.pdbx_description
1 polymer ?
#
loop_
_entity_poly.entity_id
_entity_poly.type
_entity_poly.pdbx_seq_one_letter_code
_entity_poly.pdbx_strand_id
1 'polypeptide(L)'
;MENITPDKKQEVRLFKQFLKGINCYGAEAQIEGFSGYLCEILIIKYGCFEKLLKDAVKWSYGKKIAIIKGVYPDFDTPLVFIDPVDNERNVASAVSEEKFKFFINASKEYLKSPKITFFFPNKIKAWSLSKIKSEIAKQKCRYIGVRIEKPDIIDENLYPQIRKSLRSIVDECKRYDFIVFDSTYYIDEKYIIFILKTNVGYLPFTLEHMGPPVVKKGNSEEFLKKWENNPRLVKPPFQKNKRWYVEIKREYLDIKDFLTDQIKNLSMGKHIDKIIKENYAIIEGENLVRENLKIFWTEYLDEKMSWER
;
A
#
# COMPACT_ATOMS: atom_id res chain seq x y z
N MET A 1 -32.94 -19.50 -1.33
CA MET A 1 -32.73 -18.29 -2.15
C MET A 1 -33.56 -18.44 -3.41
N GLU A 2 -34.48 -17.50 -3.67
CA GLU A 2 -35.16 -17.43 -4.98
C GLU A 2 -34.13 -17.24 -6.10
N ASN A 3 -34.39 -17.86 -7.25
CA ASN A 3 -33.54 -17.71 -8.43
C ASN A 3 -33.49 -16.24 -8.87
N ILE A 4 -32.28 -15.72 -9.12
CA ILE A 4 -32.09 -14.37 -9.68
C ILE A 4 -32.87 -14.26 -11.01
N THR A 5 -33.79 -13.30 -11.10
CA THR A 5 -34.57 -13.05 -12.32
C THR A 5 -33.64 -12.65 -13.47
N PRO A 6 -34.02 -12.90 -14.74
CA PRO A 6 -33.20 -12.55 -15.91
C PRO A 6 -32.71 -11.09 -15.91
N ASP A 7 -33.57 -10.14 -15.54
CA ASP A 7 -33.22 -8.70 -15.49
C ASP A 7 -32.13 -8.42 -14.44
N LYS A 8 -32.27 -9.01 -13.24
CA LYS A 8 -31.24 -8.89 -12.20
C LYS A 8 -29.91 -9.52 -12.63
N LYS A 9 -29.91 -10.55 -13.48
CA LYS A 9 -28.66 -11.11 -14.03
C LYS A 9 -27.93 -10.11 -14.93
N GLN A 10 -28.66 -9.28 -15.67
CA GLN A 10 -28.06 -8.22 -16.50
C GLN A 10 -27.42 -7.14 -15.63
N GLU A 11 -28.13 -6.69 -14.59
CA GLU A 11 -27.64 -5.74 -13.59
C GLU A 11 -26.36 -6.23 -12.89
N VAL A 12 -26.32 -7.52 -12.52
CA VAL A 12 -25.11 -8.16 -11.96
C VAL A 12 -23.96 -8.14 -12.97
N ARG A 13 -24.20 -8.47 -14.24
CA ARG A 13 -23.15 -8.45 -15.28
C ARG A 13 -22.62 -7.04 -15.49
N LEU A 14 -23.50 -6.05 -15.52
CA LEU A 14 -23.13 -4.64 -15.63
C LEU A 14 -22.26 -4.20 -14.46
N PHE A 15 -22.65 -4.55 -13.23
CA PHE A 15 -21.86 -4.23 -12.04
C PHE A 15 -20.51 -4.93 -12.03
N LYS A 16 -20.46 -6.22 -12.36
CA LYS A 16 -19.19 -6.97 -12.50
C LYS A 16 -18.29 -6.32 -13.56
N GLN A 17 -18.84 -5.90 -14.69
CA GLN A 17 -18.05 -5.24 -15.74
C GLN A 17 -17.55 -3.85 -15.31
N PHE A 18 -18.37 -3.08 -14.60
CA PHE A 18 -17.93 -1.81 -14.01
C PHE A 18 -16.73 -2.03 -13.08
N LEU A 19 -16.87 -2.97 -12.13
CA LEU A 19 -15.79 -3.32 -11.21
C LEU A 19 -14.53 -3.80 -11.93
N LYS A 20 -14.64 -4.54 -13.04
CA LYS A 20 -13.49 -4.93 -13.87
C LYS A 20 -12.82 -3.71 -14.50
N GLY A 21 -13.58 -2.79 -15.10
CA GLY A 21 -13.03 -1.60 -15.74
C GLY A 21 -12.35 -0.64 -14.74
N ILE A 22 -12.77 -0.66 -13.48
CA ILE A 22 -12.14 0.09 -12.39
C ILE A 22 -11.15 -0.74 -11.56
N ASN A 23 -10.75 -1.93 -12.01
CA ASN A 23 -9.80 -2.81 -11.31
C ASN A 23 -10.16 -3.13 -9.84
N CYS A 24 -11.45 -3.36 -9.57
CA CYS A 24 -12.01 -3.69 -8.25
C CYS A 24 -12.76 -5.04 -8.22
N TYR A 25 -12.80 -5.79 -9.31
CA TYR A 25 -13.48 -7.09 -9.37
C TYR A 25 -12.53 -8.23 -9.04
N GLY A 26 -12.87 -9.05 -8.03
CA GLY A 26 -12.04 -10.16 -7.56
C GLY A 26 -11.77 -10.08 -6.06
N ALA A 27 -11.82 -11.21 -5.36
CA ALA A 27 -11.58 -11.30 -3.90
C ALA A 27 -10.24 -11.97 -3.55
N GLU A 28 -9.49 -12.38 -4.57
CA GLU A 28 -8.14 -12.86 -4.48
C GLU A 28 -7.19 -11.81 -3.88
N ALA A 29 -6.12 -12.29 -3.23
CA ALA A 29 -5.19 -11.44 -2.47
C ALA A 29 -4.44 -10.39 -3.30
N GLN A 30 -4.42 -10.57 -4.64
CA GLN A 30 -3.90 -9.62 -5.61
C GLN A 30 -4.78 -8.37 -5.74
N ILE A 31 -6.11 -8.55 -5.72
CA ILE A 31 -7.06 -7.49 -6.03
C ILE A 31 -7.67 -6.90 -4.75
N GLU A 32 -8.00 -7.75 -3.76
CA GLU A 32 -8.69 -7.34 -2.52
C GLU A 32 -9.96 -6.51 -2.80
N GLY A 33 -10.75 -6.95 -3.76
CA GLY A 33 -11.94 -6.26 -4.24
C GLY A 33 -13.23 -7.05 -4.01
N PHE A 34 -14.18 -6.83 -4.91
CA PHE A 34 -15.54 -7.34 -4.79
C PHE A 34 -15.66 -8.72 -5.42
N SER A 35 -16.04 -9.72 -4.61
CA SER A 35 -16.28 -11.08 -5.09
C SER A 35 -17.51 -11.18 -6.00
N GLY A 36 -17.58 -12.23 -6.82
CA GLY A 36 -18.75 -12.48 -7.66
C GLY A 36 -20.04 -12.64 -6.86
N TYR A 37 -19.96 -13.32 -5.71
CA TYR A 37 -21.08 -13.49 -4.79
C TYR A 37 -21.51 -12.16 -4.15
N LEU A 38 -20.55 -11.33 -3.71
CA LEU A 38 -20.82 -9.99 -3.18
C LEU A 38 -21.57 -9.13 -4.21
N CYS A 39 -21.17 -9.20 -5.49
CA CYS A 39 -21.86 -8.48 -6.56
C CYS A 39 -23.33 -8.87 -6.67
N GLU A 40 -23.63 -10.16 -6.58
CA GLU A 40 -24.99 -10.68 -6.71
C GLU A 40 -25.88 -10.22 -5.56
N ILE A 41 -25.41 -10.37 -4.32
CA ILE A 41 -26.19 -9.99 -3.14
C ILE A 41 -26.35 -8.47 -3.00
N LEU A 42 -25.37 -7.68 -3.45
CA LEU A 42 -25.52 -6.22 -3.55
C LEU A 42 -26.64 -5.85 -4.53
N ILE A 43 -26.65 -6.42 -5.74
CA ILE A 43 -27.73 -6.13 -6.71
C ILE A 43 -29.08 -6.64 -6.20
N ILE A 44 -29.14 -7.78 -5.51
CA ILE A 44 -30.38 -8.23 -4.86
C ILE A 44 -30.86 -7.20 -3.83
N LYS A 45 -29.95 -6.65 -3.02
CA LYS A 45 -30.28 -5.66 -1.98
C LYS A 45 -30.77 -4.33 -2.55
N TYR A 46 -30.10 -3.81 -3.59
CA TYR A 46 -30.38 -2.47 -4.13
C TYR A 46 -31.34 -2.47 -5.33
N GLY A 47 -31.56 -3.64 -5.95
CA GLY A 47 -32.46 -3.83 -7.08
C GLY A 47 -31.79 -3.66 -8.45
N CYS A 48 -30.93 -2.65 -8.61
CA CYS A 48 -30.18 -2.41 -9.85
C CYS A 48 -28.84 -1.70 -9.60
N PHE A 49 -27.97 -1.71 -10.61
CA PHE A 49 -26.65 -1.09 -10.61
C PHE A 49 -26.70 0.40 -10.26
N GLU A 50 -27.60 1.17 -10.88
CA GLU A 50 -27.70 2.60 -10.66
C GLU A 50 -28.06 2.95 -9.20
N LYS A 51 -29.02 2.23 -8.61
CA LYS A 51 -29.42 2.40 -7.20
C LYS A 51 -28.29 2.04 -6.25
N LEU A 52 -27.53 0.98 -6.56
CA LEU A 52 -26.34 0.62 -5.81
C LEU A 52 -25.33 1.76 -5.81
N LEU A 53 -24.98 2.32 -6.98
CA LEU A 53 -24.00 3.41 -7.05
C LEU A 53 -24.47 4.67 -6.29
N LYS A 54 -25.77 5.02 -6.42
CA LYS A 54 -26.37 6.17 -5.72
C LYS A 54 -26.33 6.04 -4.20
N ASP A 55 -26.35 4.83 -3.66
CA ASP A 55 -26.12 4.60 -2.22
C ASP A 55 -24.63 4.54 -1.89
N ALA A 56 -23.82 3.89 -2.75
CA ALA A 56 -22.39 3.69 -2.54
C ALA A 56 -21.62 5.00 -2.36
N VAL A 57 -21.99 6.07 -3.06
CA VAL A 57 -21.36 7.40 -2.89
C VAL A 57 -21.50 7.98 -1.48
N LYS A 58 -22.40 7.43 -0.65
CA LYS A 58 -22.64 7.83 0.74
C LYS A 58 -21.99 6.90 1.75
N TRP A 59 -21.33 5.83 1.29
CA TRP A 59 -20.70 4.88 2.19
C TRP A 59 -19.50 5.51 2.89
N SER A 60 -19.32 5.13 4.14
CA SER A 60 -18.15 5.44 4.98
C SER A 60 -17.54 4.14 5.49
N TYR A 61 -16.32 4.21 6.02
CA TYR A 61 -15.68 3.05 6.66
C TYR A 61 -16.64 2.41 7.67
N GLY A 62 -16.72 1.07 7.67
CA GLY A 62 -17.62 0.30 8.52
C GLY A 62 -19.07 0.25 8.03
N LYS A 63 -19.36 0.59 6.76
CA LYS A 63 -20.71 0.51 6.20
C LYS A 63 -21.24 -0.92 6.35
N LYS A 64 -22.31 -1.09 7.13
CA LYS A 64 -23.00 -2.38 7.34
C LYS A 64 -24.23 -2.51 6.45
N ILE A 65 -24.36 -3.64 5.76
CA ILE A 65 -25.45 -3.99 4.85
C ILE A 65 -25.93 -5.38 5.20
N ALA A 66 -27.25 -5.54 5.35
CA ALA A 66 -27.90 -6.83 5.50
C ALA A 66 -29.20 -6.88 4.68
N ILE A 67 -29.53 -8.04 4.12
CA ILE A 67 -30.80 -8.26 3.41
C ILE A 67 -31.93 -8.36 4.44
N ILE A 68 -31.73 -9.20 5.45
CA ILE A 68 -32.66 -9.41 6.56
C ILE A 68 -32.34 -8.40 7.67
N LYS A 69 -33.37 -7.86 8.32
CA LYS A 69 -33.18 -6.98 9.48
C LYS A 69 -32.85 -7.82 10.71
N GLY A 70 -31.86 -7.42 11.48
CA GLY A 70 -31.44 -8.13 12.68
C GLY A 70 -30.28 -7.42 13.39
N VAL A 71 -29.86 -8.02 14.50
CA VAL A 71 -28.63 -7.65 15.21
C VAL A 71 -27.53 -8.62 14.73
N TYR A 72 -26.39 -8.08 14.34
CA TYR A 72 -25.30 -8.83 13.73
C TYR A 72 -23.95 -8.43 14.34
N PRO A 73 -22.94 -9.30 14.30
CA PRO A 73 -21.60 -8.99 14.77
C PRO A 73 -21.02 -7.72 14.13
N ASP A 74 -20.07 -7.12 14.83
CA ASP A 74 -19.24 -6.03 14.30
C ASP A 74 -17.97 -6.59 13.66
N PHE A 75 -17.61 -6.03 12.52
CA PHE A 75 -16.39 -6.37 11.79
C PHE A 75 -15.62 -5.08 11.54
N ASP A 76 -14.34 -5.07 11.91
CA ASP A 76 -13.45 -3.95 11.64
C ASP A 76 -12.93 -4.01 10.20
N THR A 77 -13.83 -3.70 9.27
CA THR A 77 -13.58 -3.75 7.82
C THR A 77 -14.30 -2.58 7.14
N PRO A 78 -13.81 -2.08 5.99
CA PRO A 78 -14.39 -0.91 5.34
C PRO A 78 -15.85 -1.13 4.88
N LEU A 79 -16.18 -2.35 4.46
CA LEU A 79 -17.52 -2.76 4.05
C LEU A 79 -17.90 -4.07 4.75
N VAL A 80 -19.10 -4.10 5.32
CA VAL A 80 -19.70 -5.28 5.92
C VAL A 80 -20.97 -5.62 5.16
N PHE A 81 -21.00 -6.79 4.52
CA PHE A 81 -22.23 -7.37 3.99
C PHE A 81 -22.47 -8.69 4.70
N ILE A 82 -23.52 -8.74 5.52
CA ILE A 82 -23.90 -9.95 6.27
C ILE A 82 -24.43 -11.00 5.31
N ASP A 83 -23.82 -12.19 5.32
CA ASP A 83 -24.24 -13.31 4.47
C ASP A 83 -25.68 -13.72 4.83
N PRO A 84 -26.63 -13.77 3.87
CA PRO A 84 -28.00 -14.19 4.12
C PRO A 84 -28.14 -15.67 4.53
N VAL A 85 -27.08 -16.48 4.38
CA VAL A 85 -27.04 -17.90 4.81
C VAL A 85 -26.33 -18.07 6.14
N ASP A 86 -25.37 -17.20 6.45
CA ASP A 86 -24.56 -17.27 7.66
C ASP A 86 -24.36 -15.87 8.27
N ASN A 87 -25.15 -15.58 9.31
CA ASN A 87 -25.19 -14.27 9.94
C ASN A 87 -23.88 -13.86 10.63
N GLU A 88 -22.96 -14.81 10.85
CA GLU A 88 -21.64 -14.58 11.46
C GLU A 88 -20.56 -14.27 10.40
N ARG A 89 -20.92 -14.22 9.11
CA ARG A 89 -19.98 -14.04 8.01
C ARG A 89 -20.11 -12.67 7.34
N ASN A 90 -18.98 -11.95 7.24
CA ASN A 90 -18.84 -10.80 6.34
C ASN A 90 -18.40 -11.25 4.93
N VAL A 91 -19.31 -11.16 3.97
CA VAL A 91 -19.05 -11.49 2.54
C VAL A 91 -18.06 -10.51 1.89
N ALA A 92 -17.96 -9.30 2.41
CA ALA A 92 -17.07 -8.25 1.92
C ALA A 92 -15.71 -8.19 2.64
N SER A 93 -15.36 -9.21 3.42
CA SER A 93 -14.09 -9.28 4.16
C SER A 93 -12.82 -9.15 3.30
N ALA A 94 -12.89 -9.50 2.02
CA ALA A 94 -11.77 -9.34 1.08
C ALA A 94 -11.62 -7.91 0.54
N VAL A 95 -12.62 -7.04 0.68
CA VAL A 95 -12.57 -5.68 0.14
C VAL A 95 -11.65 -4.82 1.00
N SER A 96 -10.50 -4.41 0.44
CA SER A 96 -9.57 -3.53 1.13
C SER A 96 -10.12 -2.10 1.25
N GLU A 97 -9.58 -1.32 2.19
CA GLU A 97 -9.95 0.08 2.36
C GLU A 97 -9.63 0.91 1.09
N GLU A 98 -8.53 0.57 0.41
CA GLU A 98 -8.16 1.20 -0.86
C GLU A 98 -9.22 0.94 -1.94
N LYS A 99 -9.58 -0.33 -2.19
CA LYS A 99 -10.60 -0.69 -3.19
C LYS A 99 -11.98 -0.15 -2.84
N PHE A 100 -12.31 -0.09 -1.55
CA PHE A 100 -13.54 0.53 -1.07
C PHE A 100 -13.59 2.02 -1.42
N LYS A 101 -12.55 2.80 -1.07
CA LYS A 101 -12.47 4.23 -1.40
C LYS A 101 -12.44 4.46 -2.91
N PHE A 102 -11.70 3.63 -3.63
CA PHE A 102 -11.60 3.69 -5.09
C PHE A 102 -12.96 3.46 -5.75
N PHE A 103 -13.72 2.45 -5.32
CA PHE A 103 -15.07 2.18 -5.79
C PHE A 103 -16.04 3.33 -5.52
N ILE A 104 -16.00 3.93 -4.32
CA ILE A 104 -16.83 5.09 -3.98
C ILE A 104 -16.52 6.26 -4.92
N ASN A 105 -15.24 6.56 -5.13
CA ASN A 105 -14.82 7.63 -6.03
C ASN A 105 -15.25 7.37 -7.48
N ALA A 106 -15.01 6.16 -7.99
CA ALA A 106 -15.45 5.75 -9.33
C ALA A 106 -16.98 5.87 -9.49
N SER A 107 -17.74 5.47 -8.47
CA SER A 107 -19.21 5.58 -8.46
C SER A 107 -19.65 7.03 -8.56
N LYS A 108 -18.99 7.93 -7.81
CA LYS A 108 -19.28 9.37 -7.83
C LYS A 108 -19.00 9.99 -9.20
N GLU A 109 -17.84 9.69 -9.78
CA GLU A 109 -17.45 10.20 -11.11
C GLU A 109 -18.34 9.63 -12.21
N TYR A 110 -18.67 8.34 -12.16
CA TYR A 110 -19.58 7.72 -13.12
C TYR A 110 -20.97 8.35 -13.09
N LEU A 111 -21.56 8.56 -11.89
CA LEU A 111 -22.87 9.19 -11.76
C LEU A 111 -22.88 10.64 -12.26
N LYS A 112 -21.74 11.34 -12.20
CA LYS A 112 -21.59 12.72 -12.70
C LYS A 112 -21.42 12.76 -14.22
N SER A 113 -20.59 11.88 -14.78
CA SER A 113 -20.30 11.82 -16.21
C SER A 113 -20.08 10.37 -16.65
N PRO A 114 -21.17 9.65 -16.99
CA PRO A 114 -21.08 8.27 -17.43
C PRO A 114 -20.23 8.14 -18.70
N LYS A 115 -19.26 7.22 -18.70
CA LYS A 115 -18.42 6.92 -19.86
C LYS A 115 -18.22 5.42 -20.02
N ILE A 116 -18.01 4.98 -21.26
CA ILE A 116 -17.74 3.56 -21.55
C ILE A 116 -16.42 3.07 -20.95
N THR A 117 -15.46 3.97 -20.71
CA THR A 117 -14.15 3.68 -20.13
C THR A 117 -14.20 3.21 -18.68
N PHE A 118 -15.29 3.47 -17.95
CA PHE A 118 -15.51 2.86 -16.62
C PHE A 118 -15.72 1.34 -16.71
N PHE A 119 -16.17 0.85 -17.85
CA PHE A 119 -16.40 -0.56 -18.12
C PHE A 119 -15.26 -1.16 -18.94
N PHE A 120 -14.72 -0.39 -19.89
CA PHE A 120 -13.71 -0.81 -20.85
C PHE A 120 -12.63 0.27 -20.97
N PRO A 121 -11.73 0.39 -19.99
CA PRO A 121 -10.67 1.40 -19.99
C PRO A 121 -9.71 1.16 -21.16
N ASN A 122 -9.14 2.24 -21.72
CA ASN A 122 -8.15 2.08 -22.76
C ASN A 122 -6.85 1.48 -22.22
N LYS A 123 -6.20 0.62 -23.03
CA LYS A 123 -4.89 0.06 -22.68
C LYS A 123 -3.87 1.17 -22.51
N ILE A 124 -3.03 1.04 -21.49
CA ILE A 124 -1.94 1.97 -21.22
C ILE A 124 -0.94 1.91 -22.37
N LYS A 125 -0.71 3.05 -23.01
CA LYS A 125 0.36 3.22 -23.99
C LYS A 125 1.61 3.68 -23.27
N ALA A 126 2.60 2.80 -23.21
CA ALA A 126 3.90 3.08 -22.61
C ALA A 126 4.50 4.38 -23.16
N TRP A 127 4.91 5.28 -22.25
CA TRP A 127 5.74 6.43 -22.59
C TRP A 127 7.14 5.99 -23.03
N SER A 128 7.82 6.87 -23.79
CA SER A 128 9.25 6.69 -24.08
C SER A 128 10.08 6.79 -22.78
N LEU A 129 11.25 6.14 -22.76
CA LEU A 129 12.18 6.28 -21.62
C LEU A 129 12.58 7.74 -21.40
N SER A 130 12.77 8.51 -22.47
CA SER A 130 13.09 9.94 -22.38
C SER A 130 12.00 10.73 -21.65
N LYS A 131 10.72 10.45 -21.95
CA LYS A 131 9.61 11.08 -21.24
C LYS A 131 9.55 10.64 -19.78
N ILE A 132 9.69 9.34 -19.49
CA ILE A 132 9.70 8.83 -18.11
C ILE A 132 10.82 9.47 -17.29
N LYS A 133 12.05 9.51 -17.82
CA LYS A 133 13.20 10.17 -17.16
C LYS A 133 12.91 11.65 -16.89
N SER A 134 12.30 12.35 -17.85
CA SER A 134 11.90 13.76 -17.70
C SER A 134 10.84 13.96 -16.61
N GLU A 135 9.78 13.15 -16.59
CA GLU A 135 8.73 13.26 -15.55
C GLU A 135 9.27 12.93 -14.16
N ILE A 136 10.13 11.90 -14.02
CA ILE A 136 10.80 11.61 -12.75
C ILE A 136 11.66 12.80 -12.28
N ALA A 137 12.44 13.40 -13.18
CA ALA A 137 13.31 14.53 -12.84
C ALA A 137 12.51 15.75 -12.34
N LYS A 138 11.31 16.01 -12.89
CA LYS A 138 10.44 17.12 -12.45
C LYS A 138 9.96 16.98 -11.00
N GLN A 139 9.82 15.76 -10.50
CA GLN A 139 9.30 15.52 -9.15
C GLN A 139 10.30 15.86 -8.03
N LYS A 140 11.59 16.08 -8.36
CA LYS A 140 12.66 16.40 -7.40
C LYS A 140 12.71 15.40 -6.23
N CYS A 141 12.43 14.14 -6.51
CA CYS A 141 12.50 13.02 -5.59
C CYS A 141 13.47 11.96 -6.12
N ARG A 142 13.93 11.08 -5.24
CA ARG A 142 14.73 9.91 -5.59
C ARG A 142 13.84 8.68 -5.58
N TYR A 143 14.09 7.77 -6.51
CA TYR A 143 13.46 6.45 -6.52
C TYR A 143 14.51 5.38 -6.26
N ILE A 144 14.24 4.52 -5.29
CA ILE A 144 15.11 3.40 -4.93
C ILE A 144 14.31 2.12 -4.92
N GLY A 145 14.87 1.06 -5.50
CA GLY A 145 14.24 -0.24 -5.64
C GLY A 145 14.98 -1.32 -4.86
N VAL A 146 14.26 -2.21 -4.18
CA VAL A 146 14.78 -3.48 -3.65
C VAL A 146 14.28 -4.58 -4.58
N ARG A 147 15.18 -5.14 -5.40
CA ARG A 147 14.86 -6.21 -6.35
C ARG A 147 15.24 -7.57 -5.77
N ILE A 148 14.30 -8.50 -5.84
CA ILE A 148 14.48 -9.90 -5.44
C ILE A 148 13.96 -10.83 -6.54
N GLU A 149 14.41 -12.07 -6.55
CA GLU A 149 13.77 -13.11 -7.36
C GLU A 149 12.36 -13.38 -6.84
N LYS A 150 11.42 -13.64 -7.76
CA LYS A 150 10.04 -13.97 -7.40
C LYS A 150 10.01 -15.40 -6.85
N PRO A 151 9.48 -15.64 -5.63
CA PRO A 151 9.30 -17.00 -5.13
C PRO A 151 8.23 -17.73 -5.96
N ASP A 152 8.47 -19.01 -6.20
CA ASP A 152 7.51 -19.92 -6.84
C ASP A 152 6.45 -20.39 -5.83
N ILE A 153 5.46 -19.53 -5.61
CA ILE A 153 4.31 -19.77 -4.71
C ILE A 153 3.04 -19.15 -5.32
N ILE A 154 1.88 -19.67 -4.89
CA ILE A 154 0.57 -19.14 -5.31
C ILE A 154 0.34 -17.71 -4.82
N ASP A 155 -0.50 -16.98 -5.56
CA ASP A 155 -0.75 -15.55 -5.33
C ASP A 155 -1.37 -15.25 -3.95
N GLU A 156 -2.19 -16.18 -3.42
CA GLU A 156 -2.78 -16.09 -2.08
C GLU A 156 -1.71 -16.02 -0.98
N ASN A 157 -0.55 -16.62 -1.21
CA ASN A 157 0.59 -16.55 -0.29
C ASN A 157 1.56 -15.42 -0.67
N LEU A 158 1.64 -15.06 -1.95
CA LEU A 158 2.59 -14.09 -2.47
C LEU A 158 2.23 -12.66 -2.10
N TYR A 159 1.02 -12.19 -2.48
CA TYR A 159 0.62 -10.80 -2.32
C TYR A 159 0.58 -10.33 -0.86
N PRO A 160 0.11 -11.14 0.11
CA PRO A 160 0.19 -10.75 1.52
C PRO A 160 1.64 -10.58 2.00
N GLN A 161 2.56 -11.41 1.53
CA GLN A 161 3.99 -11.27 1.84
C GLN A 161 4.56 -9.99 1.21
N ILE A 162 4.29 -9.72 -0.08
CA ILE A 162 4.74 -8.47 -0.75
C ILE A 162 4.28 -7.23 0.02
N ARG A 163 2.99 -7.17 0.39
CA ARG A 163 2.45 -6.04 1.15
C ARG A 163 3.06 -5.94 2.54
N LYS A 164 3.28 -7.06 3.23
CA LYS A 164 4.00 -7.08 4.51
C LYS A 164 5.43 -6.56 4.33
N SER A 165 6.15 -6.98 3.29
CA SER A 165 7.51 -6.55 3.02
C SER A 165 7.59 -5.06 2.77
N LEU A 166 6.74 -4.54 1.88
CA LEU A 166 6.73 -3.12 1.55
C LEU A 166 6.47 -2.28 2.82
N ARG A 167 5.48 -2.66 3.65
CA ARG A 167 5.24 -2.02 4.94
C ARG A 167 6.46 -2.10 5.86
N SER A 168 7.06 -3.28 6.02
CA SER A 168 8.24 -3.45 6.88
C SER A 168 9.42 -2.59 6.44
N ILE A 169 9.66 -2.47 5.13
CA ILE A 169 10.71 -1.62 4.56
C ILE A 169 10.41 -0.15 4.87
N VAL A 170 9.19 0.31 4.60
CA VAL A 170 8.79 1.70 4.83
C VAL A 170 8.86 2.06 6.32
N ASP A 171 8.39 1.18 7.20
CA ASP A 171 8.39 1.40 8.64
C ASP A 171 9.81 1.46 9.20
N GLU A 172 10.73 0.62 8.73
CA GLU A 172 12.14 0.69 9.16
C GLU A 172 12.84 1.94 8.61
N CYS A 173 12.61 2.31 7.34
CA CYS A 173 13.10 3.57 6.79
C CYS A 173 12.69 4.76 7.68
N LYS A 174 11.42 4.82 8.09
CA LYS A 174 10.89 5.86 8.97
C LYS A 174 11.53 5.82 10.36
N ARG A 175 11.78 4.63 10.93
CA ARG A 175 12.48 4.49 12.24
C ARG A 175 13.90 5.07 12.21
N TYR A 176 14.54 5.07 11.04
CA TYR A 176 15.85 5.68 10.81
C TYR A 176 15.78 7.14 10.32
N ASP A 177 14.61 7.78 10.42
CA ASP A 177 14.28 9.15 9.97
C ASP A 177 14.29 9.38 8.45
N PHE A 178 14.37 8.34 7.62
CA PHE A 178 14.22 8.50 6.18
C PHE A 178 12.78 8.82 5.80
N ILE A 179 12.61 9.80 4.90
CA ILE A 179 11.29 10.25 4.44
C ILE A 179 10.90 9.44 3.20
N VAL A 180 9.88 8.59 3.33
CA VAL A 180 9.26 7.90 2.20
C VAL A 180 7.95 8.63 1.86
N PHE A 181 7.92 9.29 0.70
CA PHE A 181 6.73 10.00 0.21
C PHE A 181 5.68 9.04 -0.33
N ASP A 182 6.14 7.99 -1.00
CA ASP A 182 5.27 6.96 -1.57
C ASP A 182 6.04 5.64 -1.71
N SER A 183 5.32 4.54 -1.76
CA SER A 183 5.88 3.20 -1.85
C SER A 183 4.97 2.29 -2.65
N THR A 184 5.54 1.54 -3.57
CA THR A 184 4.80 0.61 -4.42
C THR A 184 5.65 -0.61 -4.73
N TYR A 185 5.12 -1.55 -5.50
CA TYR A 185 5.85 -2.71 -5.96
C TYR A 185 5.54 -3.01 -7.43
N TYR A 186 6.48 -3.68 -8.07
CA TYR A 186 6.34 -4.25 -9.40
C TYR A 186 6.67 -5.74 -9.36
N ILE A 187 5.91 -6.53 -10.10
CA ILE A 187 6.11 -7.98 -10.23
C ILE A 187 6.13 -8.30 -11.71
N ASP A 188 7.16 -9.01 -12.15
CA ASP A 188 7.16 -9.70 -13.44
C ASP A 188 7.28 -11.22 -13.25
N GLU A 189 7.56 -11.95 -14.32
CA GLU A 189 7.71 -13.40 -14.28
C GLU A 189 8.87 -13.86 -13.41
N LYS A 190 9.93 -13.04 -13.27
CA LYS A 190 11.20 -13.42 -12.62
C LYS A 190 11.47 -12.67 -11.33
N TYR A 191 11.05 -11.41 -11.21
CA TYR A 191 11.46 -10.52 -10.13
C TYR A 191 10.27 -9.82 -9.48
N ILE A 192 10.48 -9.50 -8.21
CA ILE A 192 9.69 -8.52 -7.47
C ILE A 192 10.61 -7.32 -7.20
N ILE A 193 10.09 -6.12 -7.37
CA ILE A 193 10.79 -4.88 -7.07
C ILE A 193 9.92 -4.05 -6.13
N PHE A 194 10.38 -3.84 -4.89
CA PHE A 194 9.80 -2.87 -3.98
C PHE A 194 10.37 -1.50 -4.30
N ILE A 195 9.55 -0.50 -4.58
CA ILE A 195 9.97 0.82 -5.06
C ILE A 195 9.55 1.86 -4.04
N LEU A 196 10.52 2.65 -3.58
CA LEU A 196 10.31 3.76 -2.65
C LEU A 196 10.59 5.08 -3.37
N LYS A 197 9.67 6.04 -3.21
CA LYS A 197 9.84 7.44 -3.57
C LYS A 197 10.27 8.21 -2.32
N THR A 198 11.47 8.77 -2.34
CA THR A 198 12.13 9.38 -1.17
C THR A 198 12.74 10.74 -1.52
N ASN A 199 13.27 11.46 -0.54
CA ASN A 199 14.02 12.69 -0.74
C ASN A 199 15.35 12.43 -1.48
N VAL A 200 15.83 13.42 -2.25
CA VAL A 200 17.10 13.29 -3.00
C VAL A 200 18.32 13.37 -2.07
N GLY A 201 18.19 14.06 -0.95
CA GLY A 201 19.28 14.38 -0.04
C GLY A 201 19.58 13.30 1.01
N TYR A 202 20.76 13.43 1.60
CA TYR A 202 21.20 12.65 2.76
C TYR A 202 20.59 13.20 4.05
N LEU A 203 20.48 12.36 5.07
CA LEU A 203 20.18 12.80 6.41
C LEU A 203 21.34 13.64 6.99
N PRO A 204 21.08 14.53 7.97
CA PRO A 204 22.13 15.23 8.70
C PRO A 204 23.11 14.25 9.35
N PHE A 205 24.39 14.63 9.47
CA PHE A 205 25.43 13.77 10.03
C PHE A 205 25.11 13.26 11.45
N THR A 206 24.37 14.06 12.22
CA THR A 206 24.04 13.77 13.61
C THR A 206 22.52 13.71 13.86
N LEU A 207 22.16 13.15 15.01
CA LEU A 207 20.80 13.15 15.56
C LEU A 207 20.82 13.43 17.07
N GLU A 208 19.80 14.14 17.58
CA GLU A 208 19.58 14.30 19.03
C GLU A 208 18.94 13.02 19.59
N HIS A 209 19.67 12.26 20.41
CA HIS A 209 19.13 11.07 21.08
C HIS A 209 18.58 11.43 22.46
N MET A 210 17.30 11.12 22.66
CA MET A 210 16.56 11.47 23.87
C MET A 210 16.91 10.54 25.04
N GLY A 211 17.30 11.14 26.17
CA GLY A 211 17.55 10.46 27.43
C GLY A 211 16.38 10.56 28.42
N PRO A 212 16.60 10.14 29.68
CA PRO A 212 15.58 10.16 30.73
C PRO A 212 15.29 11.58 31.25
N PRO A 213 14.16 11.79 31.95
CA PRO A 213 13.91 13.01 32.71
C PRO A 213 14.99 13.25 33.77
N VAL A 214 15.45 14.50 33.91
CA VAL A 214 16.55 14.88 34.81
C VAL A 214 16.26 14.53 36.28
N VAL A 215 14.98 14.53 36.68
CA VAL A 215 14.55 14.24 38.05
C VAL A 215 14.75 12.77 38.48
N LYS A 216 14.92 11.84 37.53
CA LYS A 216 15.17 10.43 37.82
C LYS A 216 16.68 10.20 37.94
N LYS A 217 17.23 10.37 39.16
CA LYS A 217 18.69 10.34 39.42
C LYS A 217 19.36 9.05 38.95
N GLY A 218 18.86 7.86 39.32
CA GLY A 218 19.46 6.58 38.92
C GLY A 218 19.55 6.41 37.40
N ASN A 219 18.45 6.65 36.68
CA ASN A 219 18.43 6.55 35.21
C ASN A 219 19.32 7.60 34.54
N SER A 220 19.46 8.79 35.15
CA SER A 220 20.34 9.84 34.62
C SER A 220 21.80 9.42 34.71
N GLU A 221 22.24 8.86 35.84
CA GLU A 221 23.63 8.38 36.00
C GLU A 221 24.00 7.27 35.02
N GLU A 222 23.09 6.30 34.80
CA GLU A 222 23.28 5.24 33.80
C GLU A 222 23.38 5.81 32.38
N PHE A 223 22.52 6.77 32.05
CA PHE A 223 22.55 7.43 30.74
C PHE A 223 23.88 8.17 30.52
N LEU A 224 24.36 8.93 31.50
CA LEU A 224 25.64 9.64 31.42
C LEU A 224 26.80 8.67 31.20
N LYS A 225 26.89 7.60 32.00
CA LYS A 225 27.93 6.55 31.87
C LYS A 225 27.90 5.85 30.52
N LYS A 226 26.72 5.55 30.00
CA LYS A 226 26.55 4.88 28.69
C LYS A 226 27.14 5.71 27.55
N TRP A 227 27.03 7.03 27.63
CA TRP A 227 27.45 7.93 26.55
C TRP A 227 28.87 8.44 26.66
N GLU A 228 29.47 8.42 27.86
CA GLU A 228 30.83 8.90 28.14
C GLU A 228 31.90 8.30 27.20
N ASN A 229 31.79 7.00 26.87
CA ASN A 229 32.74 6.29 26.01
C ASN A 229 32.12 5.82 24.68
N ASN A 230 30.98 6.39 24.27
CA ASN A 230 30.33 5.95 23.05
C ASN A 230 31.04 6.53 21.80
N PRO A 231 31.52 5.70 20.85
CA PRO A 231 32.28 6.18 19.68
C PRO A 231 31.47 7.03 18.71
N ARG A 232 30.13 7.01 18.82
CA ARG A 232 29.23 7.84 18.03
C ARG A 232 28.92 9.17 18.68
N LEU A 233 29.32 9.41 19.93
CA LEU A 233 29.04 10.68 20.61
C LEU A 233 29.74 11.84 19.89
N VAL A 234 28.99 12.88 19.56
CA VAL A 234 29.50 14.13 18.97
C VAL A 234 29.42 15.26 19.99
N LYS A 235 28.30 15.36 20.70
CA LYS A 235 28.11 16.34 21.78
C LYS A 235 27.79 15.62 23.08
N PRO A 236 28.47 15.95 24.19
CA PRO A 236 28.23 15.32 25.48
C PRO A 236 26.80 15.55 25.97
N PRO A 237 26.34 14.76 26.95
CA PRO A 237 25.00 14.91 27.52
C PRO A 237 24.67 16.34 27.93
N PHE A 238 23.53 16.85 27.47
CA PHE A 238 23.02 18.17 27.78
C PHE A 238 21.54 18.12 28.16
N GLN A 239 21.06 19.15 28.85
CA GLN A 239 19.66 19.24 29.28
C GLN A 239 18.87 20.18 28.39
N LYS A 240 17.65 19.77 28.02
CA LYS A 240 16.68 20.57 27.27
C LYS A 240 15.30 20.17 27.77
N ASN A 241 14.43 21.13 28.10
CA ASN A 241 13.06 20.87 28.57
C ASN A 241 12.95 19.82 29.71
N LYS A 242 13.80 19.93 30.75
CA LYS A 242 13.86 19.02 31.92
C LYS A 242 14.20 17.55 31.58
N ARG A 243 14.82 17.31 30.43
CA ARG A 243 15.22 15.98 29.96
C ARG A 243 16.67 15.98 29.45
N TRP A 244 17.35 14.85 29.60
CA TRP A 244 18.68 14.65 29.05
C TRP A 244 18.63 14.36 27.55
N TYR A 245 19.65 14.80 26.83
CA TYR A 245 19.89 14.56 25.41
C TYR A 245 21.38 14.35 25.17
N VAL A 246 21.73 13.63 24.11
CA VAL A 246 23.08 13.63 23.51
C VAL A 246 22.96 13.88 22.02
N GLU A 247 24.02 14.37 21.39
CA GLU A 247 24.11 14.41 19.94
C GLU A 247 25.06 13.33 19.46
N ILE A 248 24.59 12.46 18.57
CA ILE A 248 25.35 11.29 18.10
C ILE A 248 25.40 11.24 16.58
N LYS A 249 26.46 10.63 16.03
CA LYS A 249 26.57 10.32 14.60
C LYS A 249 25.48 9.33 14.20
N ARG A 250 24.82 9.57 13.06
CA ARG A 250 23.93 8.57 12.45
C ARG A 250 24.73 7.35 11.98
N GLU A 251 24.10 6.18 11.99
CA GLU A 251 24.66 4.98 11.35
C GLU A 251 24.63 5.11 9.83
N TYR A 252 23.54 5.64 9.30
CA TYR A 252 23.33 5.83 7.87
C TYR A 252 22.90 7.26 7.57
N LEU A 253 23.48 7.81 6.51
CA LEU A 253 23.09 9.11 5.94
C LEU A 253 22.30 8.92 4.64
N ASP A 254 22.59 7.85 3.91
CA ASP A 254 21.88 7.46 2.70
C ASP A 254 20.92 6.28 2.98
N ILE A 255 19.72 6.37 2.42
CA ILE A 255 18.74 5.28 2.41
C ILE A 255 19.28 4.06 1.65
N LYS A 256 20.11 4.26 0.63
CA LYS A 256 20.73 3.16 -0.11
C LYS A 256 21.66 2.34 0.76
N ASP A 257 22.50 3.00 1.55
CA ASP A 257 23.43 2.33 2.46
C ASP A 257 22.65 1.59 3.56
N PHE A 258 21.64 2.28 4.12
CA PHE A 258 20.72 1.69 5.09
C PHE A 258 20.04 0.44 4.56
N LEU A 259 19.40 0.49 3.38
CA LEU A 259 18.74 -0.67 2.77
C LEU A 259 19.74 -1.77 2.41
N THR A 260 20.96 -1.40 2.01
CA THR A 260 22.01 -2.38 1.70
C THR A 260 22.38 -3.19 2.95
N ASP A 261 22.43 -2.58 4.12
CA ASP A 261 22.83 -3.26 5.36
C ASP A 261 21.65 -3.90 6.12
N GLN A 262 20.53 -3.18 6.26
CA GLN A 262 19.45 -3.54 7.17
C GLN A 262 18.33 -4.38 6.56
N ILE A 263 18.23 -4.48 5.23
CA ILE A 263 17.09 -5.19 4.59
C ILE A 263 16.98 -6.66 5.05
N LYS A 264 18.10 -7.34 5.28
CA LYS A 264 18.13 -8.75 5.71
C LYS A 264 17.58 -8.96 7.14
N ASN A 265 17.51 -7.90 7.93
CA ASN A 265 17.05 -7.93 9.32
C ASN A 265 15.54 -7.66 9.45
N LEU A 266 14.87 -7.28 8.35
CA LEU A 266 13.44 -7.01 8.34
C LEU A 266 12.61 -8.30 8.34
N SER A 267 11.36 -8.21 8.81
CA SER A 267 10.39 -9.31 8.70
C SER A 267 9.47 -9.09 7.50
N MET A 268 9.79 -9.76 6.39
CA MET A 268 9.15 -9.63 5.08
C MET A 268 8.31 -10.87 4.72
N GLY A 269 8.20 -11.84 5.62
CA GLY A 269 7.40 -13.05 5.44
C GLY A 269 8.25 -14.22 4.95
N LYS A 270 7.81 -15.44 5.28
CA LYS A 270 8.64 -16.65 5.24
C LYS A 270 9.44 -16.84 3.95
N HIS A 271 8.81 -16.65 2.79
CA HIS A 271 9.44 -16.92 1.50
C HIS A 271 10.31 -15.75 1.03
N ILE A 272 9.83 -14.51 1.20
CA ILE A 272 10.59 -13.31 0.84
C ILE A 272 11.82 -13.14 1.75
N ASP A 273 11.69 -13.44 3.05
CA ASP A 273 12.79 -13.44 4.02
C ASP A 273 13.90 -14.41 3.60
N LYS A 274 13.54 -15.59 3.09
CA LYS A 274 14.51 -16.57 2.61
C LYS A 274 15.29 -16.02 1.42
N ILE A 275 14.58 -15.48 0.42
CA ILE A 275 15.21 -14.95 -0.80
C ILE A 275 16.12 -13.78 -0.48
N ILE A 276 15.69 -12.81 0.35
CA ILE A 276 16.51 -11.63 0.68
C ILE A 276 17.78 -12.01 1.46
N LYS A 277 17.74 -13.05 2.28
CA LYS A 277 18.95 -13.54 2.96
C LYS A 277 19.99 -14.07 1.98
N GLU A 278 19.55 -14.71 0.91
CA GLU A 278 20.39 -15.30 -0.14
C GLU A 278 20.85 -14.25 -1.16
N ASN A 279 19.92 -13.50 -1.77
CA ASN A 279 20.22 -12.56 -2.85
C ASN A 279 19.16 -11.45 -3.00
N TYR A 280 19.62 -10.21 -3.10
CA TYR A 280 18.84 -9.04 -3.51
C TYR A 280 19.76 -8.01 -4.15
N ALA A 281 19.15 -7.04 -4.84
CA ALA A 281 19.86 -5.88 -5.36
C ALA A 281 19.13 -4.59 -4.99
N ILE A 282 19.89 -3.61 -4.50
CA ILE A 282 19.41 -2.24 -4.38
C ILE A 282 19.67 -1.53 -5.72
N ILE A 283 18.61 -1.08 -6.37
CA ILE A 283 18.64 -0.52 -7.73
C ILE A 283 18.10 0.91 -7.76
N GLU A 284 18.65 1.73 -8.65
CA GLU A 284 18.24 3.12 -8.87
C GLU A 284 18.58 3.55 -10.31
N GLY A 285 18.12 4.74 -10.71
CA GLY A 285 18.46 5.32 -12.02
C GLY A 285 18.06 4.42 -13.18
N GLU A 286 19.01 4.12 -14.07
CA GLU A 286 18.76 3.34 -15.28
C GLU A 286 18.36 1.88 -15.02
N ASN A 287 18.74 1.33 -13.86
CA ASN A 287 18.32 -0.01 -13.46
C ASN A 287 16.83 -0.09 -13.09
N LEU A 288 16.25 1.05 -12.73
CA LEU A 288 14.83 1.17 -12.39
C LEU A 288 14.02 1.79 -13.54
N VAL A 289 14.63 2.63 -14.39
CA VAL A 289 13.99 3.25 -15.56
C VAL A 289 14.46 2.57 -16.85
N ARG A 290 13.81 1.45 -17.18
CA ARG A 290 14.16 0.55 -18.29
C ARG A 290 12.93 0.01 -19.02
N GLU A 291 13.15 -0.61 -20.18
CA GLU A 291 12.11 -1.02 -21.14
C GLU A 291 10.97 -1.84 -20.52
N ASN A 292 11.28 -2.88 -19.74
CA ASN A 292 10.25 -3.74 -19.13
C ASN A 292 9.40 -3.03 -18.06
N LEU A 293 9.83 -1.87 -17.56
CA LEU A 293 9.14 -1.08 -16.56
C LEU A 293 8.38 0.13 -17.14
N LYS A 294 8.35 0.30 -18.47
CA LYS A 294 7.72 1.48 -19.08
C LYS A 294 6.23 1.61 -18.75
N ILE A 295 5.48 0.52 -18.81
CA ILE A 295 4.03 0.53 -18.50
C ILE A 295 3.82 0.90 -17.04
N PHE A 296 4.56 0.25 -16.13
CA PHE A 296 4.53 0.57 -14.70
C PHE A 296 4.81 2.06 -14.45
N TRP A 297 5.90 2.60 -14.99
CA TRP A 297 6.23 4.01 -14.80
C TRP A 297 5.22 4.96 -15.44
N THR A 298 4.70 4.60 -16.61
CA THR A 298 3.65 5.40 -17.25
C THR A 298 2.41 5.44 -16.37
N GLU A 299 1.98 4.30 -15.85
CA GLU A 299 0.82 4.21 -14.97
C GLU A 299 1.02 5.01 -13.68
N TYR A 300 2.18 4.82 -13.05
CA TYR A 300 2.54 5.45 -11.79
C TYR A 300 2.68 6.98 -11.91
N LEU A 301 3.24 7.48 -13.02
CA LEU A 301 3.51 8.91 -13.23
C LEU A 301 2.37 9.68 -13.92
N ASP A 302 1.50 9.00 -14.68
CA ASP A 302 0.35 9.65 -15.34
C ASP A 302 -0.74 10.03 -14.34
N GLU A 303 -0.81 9.34 -13.19
CA GLU A 303 -1.76 9.55 -12.07
C GLU A 303 -3.26 9.52 -12.47
N LYS A 304 -3.56 9.30 -13.75
CA LYS A 304 -4.92 9.15 -14.27
C LYS A 304 -5.55 7.87 -13.76
N MET A 305 -6.81 7.99 -13.38
CA MET A 305 -7.67 6.85 -13.04
C MET A 305 -7.91 5.98 -14.28
N SER A 306 -8.21 4.70 -14.09
CA SER A 306 -8.40 3.77 -15.21
C SER A 306 -9.49 4.24 -16.20
N TRP A 307 -10.56 4.85 -15.70
CA TRP A 307 -11.67 5.37 -16.51
C TRP A 307 -11.40 6.71 -17.20
N GLU A 308 -10.31 7.39 -16.89
CA GLU A 308 -9.87 8.62 -17.57
C GLU A 308 -9.01 8.32 -18.81
N ARG A 309 -8.65 7.04 -18.98
CA ARG A 309 -7.83 6.55 -20.08
C ARG A 309 -8.71 6.07 -21.22
#